data_AF-S7N644-F1
#
_entry.id   AF-S7N644-F1
#
_cell.length_a   1.000
_cell.length_b   1.000
_cell.length_c   1.000
_cell.angle_alpha   90.00
_cell.angle_beta   90.00
_cell.angle_gamma   90.00
#
_symmetry.space_group_name_H-M   'P 1'
#
loop_
_entity.id
_entity.type
_entity.pdbx_description
1 polymer ?
#
loop_
_entity_poly.entity_id
_entity_poly.type
_entity_poly.pdbx_seq_one_letter_code
_entity_poly.pdbx_strand_id
1 'polypeptide(L)'
;YLLSDKYLLAMVLVYFRRTNLQLSEYTCSNLFLALYLANDMEEDLEEAKCMIFPWALGEGWHNQVADFLRQRDKLWARMGFRALVSRRRCEKVMAMEPSHWAWTRGRCPHHGGAHRSYSKAGITLPGGSGFSPPRCSLCGSPPLHSHYSHQPCPLSELMEDPLRIVLLNE
;
A
#
# COMPACT_ATOMS: atom_id res chain seq x y z
N TYR A 1 13.42 -8.77 1.71
CA TYR A 1 12.11 -9.46 1.72
C TYR A 1 10.91 -8.58 1.37
N LEU A 2 11.09 -7.26 1.16
CA LEU A 2 9.99 -6.31 0.90
C LEU A 2 9.10 -6.73 -0.29
N LEU A 3 9.68 -7.20 -1.40
CA LEU A 3 8.91 -7.43 -2.64
C LEU A 3 8.08 -8.71 -2.69
N SER A 4 8.36 -9.65 -1.79
CA SER A 4 7.83 -11.03 -1.87
C SER A 4 7.83 -11.71 -0.51
N ASP A 5 7.36 -10.99 0.52
CA ASP A 5 7.07 -11.64 1.79
C ASP A 5 5.89 -12.63 1.66
N LYS A 6 5.72 -13.45 2.69
CA LYS A 6 4.72 -14.53 2.69
C LYS A 6 3.29 -14.07 2.42
N TYR A 7 2.91 -12.86 2.84
CA TYR A 7 1.55 -12.35 2.60
C TYR A 7 1.36 -11.90 1.16
N LEU A 8 2.34 -11.20 0.57
CA LEU A 8 2.32 -10.86 -0.85
C LEU A 8 2.25 -12.11 -1.73
N LEU A 9 3.03 -13.15 -1.40
CA LEU A 9 2.98 -14.43 -2.10
C LEU A 9 1.62 -15.15 -1.94
N ALA A 10 1.02 -15.08 -0.75
CA ALA A 10 -0.32 -15.62 -0.54
C ALA A 10 -1.38 -14.82 -1.34
N MET A 11 -1.25 -13.50 -1.45
CA MET A 11 -2.11 -12.66 -2.28
C MET A 11 -2.04 -13.06 -3.76
N VAL A 12 -0.84 -13.35 -4.29
CA VAL A 12 -0.67 -13.85 -5.66
C VAL A 12 -1.48 -15.12 -5.90
N LEU A 13 -1.43 -16.09 -4.99
CA LEU A 13 -2.20 -17.33 -5.11
C LEU A 13 -3.72 -17.06 -5.06
N VAL A 14 -4.16 -16.10 -4.25
CA VAL A 14 -5.55 -15.63 -4.23
C VAL A 14 -5.92 -14.99 -5.59
N TYR A 15 -5.04 -14.19 -6.18
CA TYR A 15 -5.27 -13.56 -7.49
C TYR A 15 -5.41 -14.61 -8.58
N PHE A 16 -4.51 -15.61 -8.64
CA PHE A 16 -4.60 -16.71 -9.61
C PHE A 16 -5.93 -17.47 -9.52
N ARG A 17 -6.43 -17.68 -8.29
CA ARG A 17 -7.74 -18.29 -8.09
C ARG A 17 -8.88 -17.36 -8.53
N ARG A 18 -8.80 -16.06 -8.28
CA ARG A 18 -9.85 -15.10 -8.66
C ARG A 18 -9.92 -14.86 -10.17
N THR A 19 -8.80 -14.93 -10.88
CA THR A 19 -8.74 -14.79 -12.33
C THR A 19 -9.13 -16.07 -13.06
N ASN A 20 -9.33 -17.17 -12.34
CA ASN A 20 -9.64 -18.49 -12.89
C ASN A 20 -8.62 -18.89 -13.98
N LEU A 21 -7.33 -18.80 -13.64
CA LEU A 21 -6.26 -19.21 -14.55
C LEU A 21 -6.30 -20.72 -14.79
N GLN A 22 -6.08 -21.13 -16.03
CA GLN A 22 -5.76 -22.51 -16.36
C GLN A 22 -4.33 -22.84 -15.95
N LEU A 23 -4.00 -24.12 -15.73
CA LEU A 23 -2.66 -24.53 -15.28
C LEU A 23 -1.53 -24.07 -16.23
N SER A 24 -1.80 -23.99 -17.53
CA SER A 24 -0.86 -23.45 -18.53
C SER A 24 -0.55 -21.96 -18.35
N GLU A 25 -1.41 -21.22 -17.67
CA GLU A 25 -1.25 -19.80 -17.38
C GLU A 25 -0.45 -19.55 -16.08
N TYR A 26 -0.01 -20.59 -15.36
CA TYR A 26 0.84 -20.47 -14.17
C TYR A 26 2.29 -20.22 -14.58
N THR A 27 2.53 -19.06 -15.20
CA THR A 27 3.83 -18.67 -15.75
C THR A 27 4.55 -17.68 -14.83
N CYS A 28 5.87 -17.55 -15.01
CA CYS A 28 6.65 -16.51 -14.33
C CYS A 28 6.14 -15.10 -14.65
N SER A 29 5.68 -14.86 -15.88
CA SER A 29 5.12 -13.56 -16.28
C SER A 29 3.88 -13.23 -15.45
N ASN A 30 2.91 -14.15 -15.36
CA ASN A 30 1.71 -13.95 -14.55
C ASN A 30 2.01 -13.84 -13.06
N LEU A 31 3.03 -14.56 -12.57
CA LEU A 31 3.53 -14.42 -11.19
C LEU A 31 4.01 -12.99 -10.94
N PHE A 32 4.84 -12.42 -11.82
CA PHE A 32 5.33 -11.05 -11.64
C PHE A 32 4.22 -10.00 -11.77
N LEU A 33 3.27 -10.17 -12.69
CA LEU A 33 2.12 -9.26 -12.81
C LEU A 33 1.28 -9.25 -11.52
N ALA A 34 0.95 -10.44 -11.01
CA ALA A 34 0.17 -10.57 -9.78
C ALA A 34 0.96 -10.08 -8.56
N LEU A 35 2.27 -10.31 -8.51
CA LEU A 35 3.12 -9.85 -7.42
C LEU A 35 3.27 -8.33 -7.43
N TYR A 36 3.41 -7.72 -8.61
CA TYR A 36 3.40 -6.27 -8.75
C TYR A 36 2.09 -5.68 -8.26
N LEU A 37 0.96 -6.24 -8.68
CA LEU A 37 -0.36 -5.81 -8.21
C LEU A 37 -0.54 -6.02 -6.69
N ALA A 38 0.07 -7.05 -6.10
CA ALA A 38 0.02 -7.23 -4.65
C ALA A 38 0.82 -6.15 -3.92
N ASN A 39 2.01 -5.79 -4.44
CA ASN A 39 2.81 -4.70 -3.88
C ASN A 39 2.08 -3.35 -4.05
N ASP A 40 1.46 -3.08 -5.20
CA ASP A 40 0.65 -1.87 -5.44
C ASP A 40 -0.45 -1.66 -4.39
N MET A 41 -1.03 -2.74 -3.86
CA MET A 41 -2.16 -2.68 -2.93
C MET A 41 -1.73 -2.59 -1.46
N GLU A 42 -0.51 -3.00 -1.12
CA GLU A 42 -0.07 -3.14 0.28
C GLU A 42 1.11 -2.22 0.63
N GLU A 43 1.95 -1.85 -0.34
CA GLU A 43 3.14 -1.03 -0.10
C GLU A 43 2.93 0.42 -0.53
N ASP A 44 3.13 1.35 0.41
CA ASP A 44 3.10 2.79 0.12
C ASP A 44 4.35 3.27 -0.65
N LEU A 45 5.44 2.49 -0.61
CA LEU A 45 6.73 2.86 -1.23
C LEU A 45 6.76 2.44 -2.71
N GLU A 46 6.54 3.42 -3.59
CA GLU A 46 6.52 3.26 -5.04
C GLU A 46 7.83 2.67 -5.61
N GLU A 47 8.98 3.02 -5.02
CA GLU A 47 10.29 2.57 -5.52
C GLU A 47 10.52 1.07 -5.29
N ALA A 48 9.88 0.49 -4.26
CA ALA A 48 10.09 -0.90 -3.92
C ALA A 48 9.62 -1.79 -5.07
N LYS A 49 8.36 -1.66 -5.51
CA LYS A 49 7.79 -2.51 -6.57
C LYS A 49 8.48 -2.37 -7.93
N CYS A 50 9.08 -1.20 -8.22
CA CYS A 50 9.87 -1.01 -9.45
C CYS A 50 11.06 -1.97 -9.55
N MET A 51 11.56 -2.47 -8.42
CA MET A 51 12.60 -3.51 -8.39
C MET A 51 12.15 -4.84 -9.00
N ILE A 52 10.86 -5.04 -9.29
CA ILE A 52 10.35 -6.21 -10.00
C ILE A 52 10.73 -6.19 -11.49
N PHE A 53 10.80 -5.01 -12.12
CA PHE A 53 10.93 -4.92 -13.58
C PHE A 53 12.18 -5.60 -14.15
N PRO A 54 13.39 -5.44 -13.58
CA PRO A 54 14.57 -6.12 -14.10
C PRO A 54 14.42 -7.65 -14.11
N TRP A 55 13.73 -8.22 -13.12
CA TRP A 55 13.51 -9.66 -13.02
C TRP A 55 12.39 -10.15 -13.94
N ALA A 56 11.35 -9.34 -14.10
CA ALA A 56 10.18 -9.70 -14.89
C ALA A 56 10.38 -9.54 -16.40
N LEU A 57 11.18 -8.55 -16.81
CA LEU A 57 11.30 -8.10 -18.20
C LEU A 57 12.72 -8.23 -18.77
N GLY A 58 13.73 -8.43 -17.91
CA GLY A 58 15.12 -8.60 -18.32
C GLY A 58 15.81 -7.32 -18.78
N GLU A 59 16.76 -7.46 -19.70
CA GLU A 59 17.51 -6.33 -20.26
C GLU A 59 16.58 -5.40 -21.06
N GLY A 60 16.78 -4.08 -20.94
CA GLY A 60 15.92 -3.10 -21.62
C GLY A 60 14.50 -3.00 -21.04
N TRP A 61 14.27 -3.47 -19.80
CA TRP A 61 12.96 -3.48 -19.13
C TRP A 61 12.22 -2.13 -19.20
N HIS A 62 12.93 -1.01 -19.16
CA HIS A 62 12.37 0.34 -19.23
C HIS A 62 11.41 0.53 -20.43
N ASN A 63 11.74 -0.06 -21.58
CA ASN A 63 10.92 0.05 -22.80
C ASN A 63 9.66 -0.84 -22.76
N GLN A 64 9.59 -1.79 -21.83
CA GLN A 64 8.52 -2.77 -21.70
C GLN A 64 7.60 -2.49 -20.50
N VAL A 65 7.91 -1.48 -19.66
CA VAL A 65 7.12 -1.14 -18.46
C VAL A 65 5.67 -0.84 -18.81
N ALA A 66 5.42 -0.02 -19.83
CA ALA A 66 4.06 0.36 -20.22
C ALA A 66 3.22 -0.87 -20.60
N ASP A 67 3.83 -1.83 -21.29
CA ASP A 67 3.17 -3.07 -21.68
C ASP A 67 2.93 -3.99 -20.48
N PHE A 68 3.89 -4.09 -19.58
CA PHE A 68 3.76 -4.83 -18.32
C PHE A 68 2.58 -4.30 -17.48
N LEU A 69 2.50 -2.98 -17.30
CA LEU A 69 1.42 -2.35 -16.53
C LEU A 69 0.06 -2.57 -17.21
N ARG A 70 0.00 -2.52 -18.55
CA ARG A 70 -1.22 -2.86 -19.29
C ARG A 70 -1.65 -4.33 -19.08
N GLN A 71 -0.70 -5.27 -18.99
CA GLN A 71 -1.02 -6.67 -18.68
C GLN A 71 -1.43 -6.86 -17.23
N ARG A 72 -0.85 -6.09 -16.29
CA ARG A 72 -1.26 -6.07 -14.88
C ARG A 72 -2.74 -5.65 -14.77
N ASP A 73 -3.13 -4.60 -15.49
CA ASP A 73 -4.50 -4.10 -15.48
C ASP A 73 -5.49 -5.10 -16.07
N LYS A 74 -5.08 -5.83 -17.13
CA LYS A 74 -5.88 -6.95 -17.66
C LYS A 74 -6.06 -8.07 -16.63
N LEU A 75 -5.00 -8.42 -15.89
CA LEU A 75 -5.07 -9.40 -14.81
C LEU A 75 -6.02 -8.93 -13.70
N TRP A 76 -5.94 -7.66 -13.33
CA TRP A 76 -6.81 -7.04 -12.32
C TRP A 76 -8.28 -7.02 -12.75
N ALA A 77 -8.54 -6.61 -14.00
CA ALA A 77 -9.87 -6.63 -14.59
C ALA A 77 -10.46 -8.06 -14.68
N ARG A 78 -9.63 -9.06 -15.02
CA ARG A 78 -10.05 -10.47 -15.10
C ARG A 78 -10.57 -11.02 -13.76
N MET A 79 -10.11 -10.49 -12.63
CA MET A 79 -10.65 -10.83 -11.31
C MET A 79 -11.77 -9.88 -10.82
N GLY A 80 -12.37 -9.10 -11.73
CA GLY A 80 -13.43 -8.14 -11.41
C GLY A 80 -12.95 -7.02 -10.50
N PHE A 81 -11.70 -6.61 -10.65
CA PHE A 81 -11.04 -5.57 -9.85
C PHE A 81 -10.94 -5.87 -8.35
N ARG A 82 -11.17 -7.11 -7.93
CA ARG A 82 -11.12 -7.51 -6.52
C ARG A 82 -9.69 -7.81 -6.09
N ALA A 83 -8.85 -6.77 -5.96
CA ALA A 83 -7.46 -6.92 -5.50
C ALA A 83 -7.34 -6.94 -3.96
N LEU A 84 -8.28 -6.36 -3.21
CA LEU A 84 -8.21 -6.41 -1.75
C LEU A 84 -8.24 -7.87 -1.23
N VAL A 85 -7.28 -8.23 -0.38
CA VAL A 85 -7.19 -9.54 0.26
C VAL A 85 -7.02 -9.36 1.76
N SER A 86 -7.98 -9.82 2.54
CA SER A 86 -7.85 -9.82 3.99
C SER A 86 -6.73 -10.75 4.45
N ARG A 87 -6.01 -10.37 5.51
CA ARG A 87 -5.03 -11.22 6.19
C ARG A 87 -5.51 -12.65 6.46
N ARG A 88 -6.73 -12.82 6.99
CA ARG A 88 -7.35 -14.14 7.25
C ARG A 88 -7.41 -15.03 6.00
N ARG A 89 -7.59 -14.44 4.82
CA ARG A 89 -7.61 -15.19 3.55
C ARG A 89 -6.22 -15.66 3.17
N CYS A 90 -5.20 -14.82 3.34
CA CYS A 90 -3.80 -15.22 3.16
C CYS A 90 -3.42 -16.37 4.10
N GLU A 91 -3.80 -16.28 5.38
CA GLU A 91 -3.52 -17.32 6.38
C GLU A 91 -4.17 -18.66 6.02
N LYS A 92 -5.40 -18.65 5.49
CA LYS A 92 -6.04 -19.87 4.96
C LYS A 92 -5.27 -20.50 3.82
N VAL A 93 -4.71 -19.70 2.90
CA VAL A 93 -3.89 -20.22 1.79
C VAL A 93 -2.60 -20.82 2.32
N MET A 94 -1.90 -20.13 3.21
CA MET A 94 -0.66 -20.65 3.83
C MET A 94 -0.92 -21.93 4.63
N ALA A 95 -2.08 -22.04 5.28
CA ALA A 95 -2.48 -23.22 6.04
C ALA A 95 -2.76 -24.47 5.16
N MET A 96 -2.93 -24.31 3.85
CA MET A 96 -3.11 -25.46 2.94
C MET A 96 -1.83 -26.30 2.81
N GLU A 97 -0.66 -25.67 2.87
CA GLU A 97 0.65 -26.33 2.86
C GLU A 97 1.60 -25.59 3.80
N PRO A 98 1.49 -25.80 5.14
CA PRO A 98 2.22 -25.01 6.13
C PRO A 98 3.74 -25.18 6.07
N SER A 99 4.23 -26.31 5.59
CA SER A 99 5.66 -26.65 5.45
C SER A 99 6.35 -25.93 4.30
N HIS A 100 5.62 -25.24 3.41
CA HIS A 100 6.23 -24.60 2.26
C HIS A 100 7.21 -23.49 2.66
N TRP A 101 8.44 -23.54 2.13
CA TRP A 101 9.52 -22.61 2.49
C TRP A 101 9.15 -21.13 2.29
N ALA A 102 8.28 -20.83 1.32
CA ALA A 102 7.83 -19.46 1.05
C ALA A 102 7.17 -18.79 2.26
N TRP A 103 6.58 -19.55 3.19
CA TRP A 103 5.91 -19.02 4.38
C TRP A 103 6.87 -18.63 5.50
N THR A 104 8.14 -19.02 5.39
CA THR A 104 9.21 -18.58 6.30
C THR A 104 9.70 -17.16 6.01
N ARG A 105 9.27 -16.56 4.88
CA ARG A 105 9.62 -15.21 4.44
C ARG A 105 8.87 -14.16 5.26
N GLY A 106 9.34 -13.94 6.48
CA GLY A 106 8.82 -12.92 7.39
C GLY A 106 9.35 -11.52 7.09
N ARG A 107 8.58 -10.51 7.49
CA ARG A 107 9.01 -9.11 7.52
C ARG A 107 9.11 -8.64 8.97
N CYS A 108 10.16 -7.87 9.28
CA CYS A 108 10.30 -7.25 10.61
C CYS A 108 9.18 -6.20 10.80
N PRO A 109 8.52 -6.08 11.96
CA PRO A 109 7.41 -5.11 12.15
C PRO A 109 7.78 -3.65 11.84
N HIS A 110 9.05 -3.27 12.01
CA HIS A 110 9.55 -1.92 11.76
C HIS A 110 10.34 -1.87 10.44
N HIS A 111 9.65 -1.94 9.31
CA HIS A 111 10.26 -2.00 7.98
C HIS A 111 10.03 -0.75 7.13
N GLY A 112 9.11 0.13 7.53
CA GLY A 112 8.79 1.37 6.81
C GLY A 112 9.68 2.57 7.17
N GLY A 113 10.80 2.37 7.89
CA GLY A 113 11.71 3.45 8.30
C GLY A 113 11.14 4.47 9.29
N ALA A 114 9.82 4.48 9.53
CA ALA A 114 9.14 5.34 10.48
C ALA A 114 9.37 4.85 11.92
N HIS A 115 10.54 5.15 12.47
CA HIS A 115 10.80 4.99 13.90
C HIS A 115 10.23 6.20 14.65
N ARG A 116 9.01 6.06 15.19
CA ARG A 116 8.52 7.00 16.21
C ARG A 116 9.29 6.73 17.50
N SER A 117 10.45 7.36 17.66
CA SER A 117 11.08 7.43 18.99
C SER A 117 10.18 8.30 19.86
N TYR A 118 9.22 7.67 20.54
CA TYR A 118 8.68 8.26 21.76
C TYR A 118 9.79 8.17 22.80
N SER A 119 10.82 9.00 22.62
CA SER A 119 11.73 9.29 23.70
C SER A 119 10.85 9.70 24.87
N LYS A 120 10.99 9.03 26.01
CA LYS A 120 10.45 9.45 27.31
C LYS A 120 11.01 10.82 27.78
N ALA A 121 11.64 11.58 26.89
CA ALA A 121 11.82 13.01 27.06
C ALA A 121 10.48 13.64 26.73
N GLY A 122 9.88 14.38 27.66
CA GLY A 122 8.58 15.03 27.50
C GLY A 122 8.56 15.99 26.31
N ILE A 123 8.35 15.44 25.11
CA ILE A 123 8.09 16.20 23.90
C ILE A 123 6.65 16.68 24.06
N THR A 124 6.51 17.95 24.41
CA THR A 124 5.23 18.66 24.29
C THR A 124 4.79 18.53 22.84
N LEU A 125 3.76 17.72 22.60
CA LEU A 125 3.07 17.66 21.32
C LEU A 125 2.75 19.09 20.86
N PRO A 126 2.87 19.44 19.57
CA PRO A 126 2.37 20.73 19.10
C PRO A 126 0.88 20.77 19.44
N GLY A 127 0.54 21.60 20.43
CA GLY A 127 -0.83 21.73 20.92
C GLY A 127 -1.73 22.05 19.75
N GLY A 128 -2.85 21.34 19.64
CA GLY A 128 -3.90 21.66 18.67
C GLY A 128 -4.35 23.12 18.81
N SER A 129 -5.15 23.57 17.83
CA SER A 129 -5.67 24.93 17.70
C SER A 129 -5.97 25.61 19.04
N GLY A 130 -5.19 26.64 19.37
CA GLY A 130 -5.31 27.41 20.61
C GLY A 130 -3.99 27.73 21.29
N PHE A 131 -2.89 27.07 20.94
CA PHE A 131 -1.56 27.34 21.52
C PHE A 131 -0.61 27.93 20.48
N SER A 132 -0.04 29.10 20.79
CA SER A 132 1.03 29.68 19.98
C SER A 132 2.28 28.80 20.04
N PRO A 133 3.00 28.59 18.92
CA PRO A 133 4.25 27.84 18.91
C PRO A 133 5.24 28.41 19.94
N PRO A 134 6.10 27.56 20.56
CA PRO A 134 7.13 28.03 21.48
C PRO A 134 8.09 28.99 20.76
N ARG A 135 8.60 29.99 21.50
CA ARG A 135 9.52 30.99 20.96
C ARG A 135 10.86 30.34 20.58
N CYS A 136 11.39 30.70 19.43
CA CYS A 136 12.70 30.26 18.98
C CYS A 136 13.80 30.90 19.84
N SER A 137 14.61 30.08 20.51
CA SER A 137 15.70 30.52 21.39
C SER A 137 16.87 31.19 20.64
N LEU A 138 16.94 31.07 19.31
CA LEU A 138 17.99 31.66 18.49
C LEU A 138 17.66 33.08 17.99
N CYS A 139 16.37 33.44 17.88
CA CYS A 139 15.98 34.75 17.34
C CYS A 139 15.10 35.59 18.27
N GLY A 140 14.54 35.03 19.35
CA GLY A 140 13.86 35.79 20.43
C GLY A 140 12.59 36.57 20.02
N SER A 141 12.23 36.61 18.74
CA SER A 141 11.10 37.38 18.26
C SER A 141 9.76 36.72 18.63
N PRO A 142 8.75 37.50 19.01
CA PRO A 142 7.39 36.98 19.14
C PRO A 142 6.87 36.53 17.76
N PRO A 143 6.04 35.48 17.70
CA PRO A 143 5.42 35.08 16.44
C PRO A 143 4.58 36.25 15.91
N LEU A 144 4.78 36.61 14.64
CA LEU A 144 3.99 37.62 13.95
C LEU A 144 2.51 37.19 14.01
N HIS A 145 1.69 38.00 14.70
CA HIS A 145 0.25 37.88 14.68
C HIS A 145 -0.23 38.13 13.25
N SER A 146 -0.38 37.07 12.47
CA SER A 146 -1.12 37.15 11.21
C SER A 146 -2.60 37.22 11.57
N HIS A 147 -3.16 38.43 11.59
CA HIS A 147 -4.60 38.66 11.65
C HIS A 147 -5.23 38.18 10.33
N TYR A 148 -5.42 36.87 10.18
CA TYR A 148 -6.44 36.36 9.29
C TYR A 148 -7.72 36.23 10.11
N SER A 149 -8.62 37.19 9.91
CA SER A 149 -9.99 37.10 10.39
C SER A 149 -10.64 35.84 9.82
N HIS A 150 -10.94 34.87 10.68
CA HIS A 150 -11.76 33.73 10.31
C HIS A 150 -13.20 34.20 10.06
N GLN A 151 -13.56 34.31 8.80
CA GLN A 151 -14.95 34.33 8.38
C GLN A 151 -15.42 32.85 8.36
N PRO A 152 -16.48 32.47 9.09
CA PRO A 152 -16.93 31.08 9.09
C PRO A 152 -17.45 30.71 7.69
N CYS A 153 -16.81 29.73 7.05
CA CYS A 153 -17.31 29.10 5.84
C CYS A 153 -18.56 28.27 6.20
N PRO A 154 -19.73 28.52 5.58
CA PRO A 154 -20.85 27.60 5.68
C PRO A 154 -20.59 26.45 4.72
N LEU A 155 -20.07 25.34 5.23
CA LEU A 155 -20.03 24.05 4.52
C LEU A 155 -20.56 22.97 5.47
N SER A 156 -21.87 23.04 5.67
CA SER A 156 -22.68 21.82 5.72
C SER A 156 -22.99 21.47 4.26
N GLU A 157 -22.90 20.20 3.91
CA GLU A 157 -23.20 19.62 2.58
C GLU A 157 -22.13 19.83 1.50
N LEU A 158 -21.16 18.91 1.43
CA LEU A 158 -20.76 18.17 0.21
C LEU A 158 -19.45 17.39 0.46
N MET A 159 -19.59 16.23 1.11
CA MET A 159 -18.73 15.07 0.86
C MET A 159 -19.57 13.83 1.18
N GLU A 160 -20.54 13.55 0.31
CA GLU A 160 -21.11 12.21 0.24
C GLU A 160 -20.00 11.27 -0.25
N ASP A 161 -19.67 10.36 0.65
CA ASP A 161 -18.66 9.33 0.59
C ASP A 161 -18.89 8.39 -0.62
N PRO A 162 -17.95 8.27 -1.58
CA PRO A 162 -18.10 7.36 -2.73
C PRO A 162 -18.11 5.88 -2.35
N LEU A 163 -17.89 5.52 -1.07
CA LEU A 163 -17.83 4.13 -0.63
C LEU A 163 -19.15 3.57 -0.08
N ARG A 164 -20.27 4.31 -0.17
CA ARG A 164 -21.59 3.84 0.27
C ARG A 164 -22.53 3.28 -0.80
N ILE A 165 -22.15 3.23 -2.09
CA ILE A 165 -22.98 2.62 -3.16
C ILE A 165 -22.36 1.30 -3.68
N VAL A 166 -22.12 0.32 -2.80
CA VAL A 166 -21.96 -1.10 -3.24
C VAL A 166 -22.53 -2.10 -2.22
N LEU A 167 -23.41 -1.68 -1.31
CA LEU A 167 -24.07 -2.61 -0.36
C LEU A 167 -25.60 -2.51 -0.36
N LEU A 168 -26.21 -2.11 -1.48
CA LEU A 168 -27.63 -2.32 -1.72
C LEU A 168 -27.84 -2.56 -3.23
N ASN A 169 -27.61 -3.79 -3.65
CA ASN A 169 -28.30 -4.52 -4.71
C ASN A 169 -27.56 -5.84 -4.90
N GLU A 170 -27.87 -6.80 -4.02
CA GLU A 170 -28.15 -8.23 -4.26
C GLU A 170 -28.51 -8.86 -2.90
#